data_AF-A0A379Z891-F1
#
_entry.id   AF-A0A379Z891-F1
#
_cell.length_a   1.000
_cell.length_b   1.000
_cell.length_c   1.000
_cell.angle_alpha   90.00
_cell.angle_beta   90.00
_cell.angle_gamma   90.00
#
_symmetry.space_group_name_H-M   'P 1'
#
loop_
_entity.id
_entity.type
_entity.pdbx_description
1 polymer ?
#
loop_
_entity_poly.entity_id
_entity_poly.type
_entity_poly.pdbx_seq_one_letter_code
_entity_poly.pdbx_strand_id
1 'polypeptide(L)'
;MASRFGYLSKLACVFGQHIHLGVNDGDEAMYLCHALTPYFPQLIALSASSPLYQGVDTRFASSRFSAQNSFPNYGCLEHIYSWHEFNAYYERLNAAGVIESVKDIYWDARPKPELGTVEIRICDTPLRLTHAVLLVGYCRLLADFLLQRRSPIAPEYDAFTNYNKINAYRSGFAAEYVDPATLRRSSLTAHILHTLEALSGFAERREDRALLQAIECHVRQGISDSEHIRQMLHNGLPQAQVIKRLCDELLQPAS
;
A
#
# COMPACT_ATOMS: atom_id res chain seq x y z
N MET A 1 9.85 -15.96 -14.62
CA MET A 1 10.43 -14.61 -14.38
C MET A 1 11.87 -14.47 -14.88
N ALA A 2 12.84 -15.27 -14.41
CA ALA A 2 14.26 -15.07 -14.75
C ALA A 2 14.58 -15.19 -16.25
N SER A 3 13.97 -16.13 -16.97
CA SER A 3 14.11 -16.27 -18.42
C SER A 3 13.50 -15.11 -19.22
N ARG A 4 12.41 -14.52 -18.71
CA ARG A 4 11.66 -13.42 -19.38
C ARG A 4 12.22 -12.03 -19.07
N PHE A 5 12.70 -11.80 -17.84
CA PHE A 5 13.08 -10.47 -17.35
C PHE A 5 14.57 -10.31 -17.01
N GLY A 6 15.36 -11.39 -17.13
CA GLY A 6 16.82 -11.35 -16.99
C GLY A 6 17.27 -10.70 -15.67
N TYR A 7 18.09 -9.65 -15.76
CA TYR A 7 18.64 -8.95 -14.59
C TYR A 7 17.56 -8.41 -13.64
N LEU A 8 16.39 -8.00 -14.16
CA LEU A 8 15.32 -7.44 -13.33
C LEU A 8 14.80 -8.43 -12.28
N SER A 9 14.86 -9.74 -12.55
CA SER A 9 14.45 -10.73 -11.56
C SER A 9 15.39 -10.78 -10.35
N LYS A 10 16.63 -10.28 -10.46
CA LYS A 10 17.55 -10.16 -9.33
C LYS A 10 17.17 -9.01 -8.39
N LEU A 11 16.41 -8.03 -8.89
CA LEU A 11 15.91 -6.91 -8.09
C LEU A 11 14.68 -7.29 -7.28
N ALA A 12 13.95 -8.34 -7.70
CA ALA A 12 12.64 -8.72 -7.17
C ALA A 12 12.65 -9.40 -5.78
N CYS A 13 13.82 -9.55 -5.13
CA CYS A 13 13.87 -10.03 -3.74
C CYS A 13 13.44 -8.89 -2.79
N VAL A 14 12.13 -8.68 -2.71
CA VAL A 14 11.48 -7.68 -1.87
C VAL A 14 10.32 -8.31 -1.09
N PHE A 15 9.97 -7.72 0.04
CA PHE A 15 8.96 -8.25 0.97
C PHE A 15 7.85 -7.23 1.13
N GLY A 16 6.60 -7.64 0.87
CA GLY A 16 5.43 -6.80 1.03
C GLY A 16 4.33 -7.53 1.78
N GLN A 17 3.50 -6.77 2.50
CA GLN A 17 2.27 -7.29 3.08
C GLN A 17 1.16 -7.19 2.04
N HIS A 18 0.53 -8.31 1.70
CA HIS A 18 -0.65 -8.32 0.85
C HIS A 18 -1.90 -8.50 1.71
N ILE A 19 -2.91 -7.69 1.46
CA ILE A 19 -4.14 -7.66 2.26
C ILE A 19 -5.30 -8.00 1.32
N HIS A 20 -6.03 -9.06 1.64
CA HIS A 20 -7.21 -9.48 0.89
C HIS A 20 -8.48 -9.01 1.58
N LEU A 21 -9.33 -8.32 0.83
CA LEU A 21 -10.62 -7.80 1.30
C LEU A 21 -11.74 -8.50 0.54
N GLY A 22 -12.64 -9.18 1.26
CA GLY A 22 -13.81 -9.83 0.65
C GLY A 22 -14.78 -8.82 0.03
N VAL A 23 -15.34 -9.16 -1.13
CA VAL A 23 -16.33 -8.36 -1.85
C VAL A 23 -17.45 -9.27 -2.36
N ASN A 24 -18.64 -8.72 -2.60
CA ASN A 24 -19.82 -9.51 -2.97
C ASN A 24 -19.80 -9.95 -4.43
N ASP A 25 -19.27 -9.12 -5.32
CA ASP A 25 -19.20 -9.39 -6.75
C ASP A 25 -18.01 -8.67 -7.42
N GLY A 26 -17.88 -8.88 -8.74
CA GLY A 26 -16.80 -8.31 -9.53
C GLY A 26 -16.88 -6.80 -9.72
N ASP A 27 -18.08 -6.22 -9.76
CA ASP A 27 -18.25 -4.76 -9.92
C ASP A 27 -17.88 -4.05 -8.62
N GLU A 28 -18.20 -4.65 -7.46
CA GLU A 28 -17.65 -4.20 -6.18
C GLU A 28 -16.13 -4.28 -6.14
N ALA A 29 -15.55 -5.38 -6.67
CA ALA A 29 -14.10 -5.54 -6.74
C ALA A 29 -13.45 -4.42 -7.56
N MET A 30 -14.01 -4.12 -8.73
CA MET A 30 -13.50 -3.08 -9.62
C MET A 30 -13.68 -1.69 -9.01
N TYR A 31 -14.85 -1.39 -8.45
CA TYR A 31 -15.08 -0.15 -7.72
C TYR A 31 -14.04 0.04 -6.61
N LEU A 32 -13.83 -0.98 -5.77
CA LEU A 32 -12.91 -0.87 -4.64
C LEU A 32 -11.46 -0.71 -5.08
N CYS A 33 -11.02 -1.38 -6.14
CA CYS A 33 -9.67 -1.19 -6.72
C CYS A 33 -9.41 0.28 -7.05
N HIS A 34 -10.39 0.97 -7.64
CA HIS A 34 -10.29 2.39 -7.96
C HIS A 34 -10.48 3.30 -6.75
N ALA A 35 -11.45 3.01 -5.89
CA ALA A 35 -11.80 3.81 -4.72
C ALA A 35 -10.65 3.91 -3.71
N LEU A 36 -9.78 2.89 -3.64
CA LEU A 36 -8.61 2.87 -2.75
C LEU A 36 -7.46 3.77 -3.23
N THR A 37 -7.47 4.21 -4.49
CA THR A 37 -6.32 4.88 -5.09
C THR A 37 -5.89 6.19 -4.41
N PRO A 38 -6.79 7.07 -3.90
CA PRO A 38 -6.40 8.25 -3.12
C PRO A 38 -5.69 7.89 -1.80
N TYR A 39 -5.91 6.67 -1.30
CA TYR A 39 -5.45 6.21 0.01
C TYR A 39 -4.16 5.38 -0.08
N PHE A 40 -3.72 4.98 -1.28
CA PHE A 40 -2.45 4.30 -1.49
C PHE A 40 -1.23 5.04 -0.89
N PRO A 41 -1.09 6.38 -1.02
CA PRO A 41 -0.04 7.13 -0.32
C PRO A 41 -0.06 6.90 1.20
N GLN A 42 -1.24 6.82 1.81
CA GLN A 42 -1.38 6.58 3.24
C GLN A 42 -0.87 5.19 3.63
N LEU A 43 -1.22 4.16 2.86
CA LEU A 43 -0.77 2.78 3.09
C LEU A 43 0.76 2.66 2.94
N ILE A 44 1.34 3.35 1.95
CA ILE A 44 2.80 3.44 1.79
C ILE A 44 3.42 4.04 3.05
N ALA A 45 2.95 5.20 3.51
CA ALA A 45 3.53 5.88 4.66
C ALA A 45 3.37 5.08 5.96
N LEU A 46 2.21 4.46 6.18
CA LEU A 46 1.92 3.64 7.36
C LEU A 46 2.74 2.33 7.40
N SER A 47 3.11 1.79 6.24
CA SER A 47 3.85 0.53 6.16
C SER A 47 5.35 0.68 5.93
N ALA A 48 5.85 1.89 5.64
CA ALA A 48 7.23 2.11 5.18
C ALA A 48 8.29 1.52 6.12
N SER A 49 8.96 0.46 5.67
CA SER A 49 9.97 -0.28 6.45
C SER A 49 11.23 -0.63 5.65
N SER A 50 11.41 -0.07 4.46
CA SER A 50 12.48 -0.43 3.52
C SER A 50 13.39 0.75 3.11
N PRO A 51 14.07 1.43 4.04
CA PRO A 51 14.90 2.59 3.70
C PRO A 51 16.21 2.23 2.98
N LEU A 52 16.66 0.97 3.14
CA LEU A 52 17.89 0.48 2.55
C LEU A 52 17.62 -0.44 1.35
N TYR A 53 18.52 -0.39 0.37
CA TYR A 53 18.58 -1.36 -0.72
C TYR A 53 20.05 -1.74 -0.96
N GLN A 54 20.34 -3.04 -0.94
CA GLN A 54 21.71 -3.57 -1.10
C GLN A 54 22.75 -2.91 -0.16
N GLY A 55 22.34 -2.61 1.08
CA GLY A 55 23.20 -1.97 2.09
C GLY A 55 23.36 -0.46 1.96
N VAL A 56 22.72 0.16 0.97
CA VAL A 56 22.77 1.61 0.73
C VAL A 56 21.48 2.26 1.21
N ASP A 57 21.58 3.38 1.93
CA ASP A 57 20.41 4.23 2.22
C ASP A 57 19.92 4.86 0.91
N THR A 58 18.73 4.43 0.49
CA THR A 58 18.12 4.87 -0.77
C THR A 58 17.60 6.29 -0.70
N ARG A 59 17.52 6.86 0.51
CA ARG A 59 16.79 8.09 0.84
C ARG A 59 15.27 7.97 0.69
N PHE A 60 14.72 6.82 0.32
CA PHE A 60 13.28 6.57 0.33
C PHE A 60 12.84 6.06 1.70
N ALA A 61 11.61 6.36 2.12
CA ALA A 61 11.00 5.68 3.25
C ALA A 61 10.68 4.22 2.86
N SER A 62 9.99 4.02 1.74
CA SER A 62 9.79 2.69 1.15
C SER A 62 10.49 2.63 -0.20
N SER A 63 11.55 1.82 -0.28
CA SER A 63 12.31 1.61 -1.52
C SER A 63 11.85 0.39 -2.32
N ARG A 64 11.01 -0.47 -1.73
CA ARG A 64 10.44 -1.68 -2.35
C ARG A 64 9.91 -1.42 -3.75
N PHE A 65 9.18 -0.31 -3.92
CA PHE A 65 8.60 0.08 -5.21
C PHE A 65 9.64 0.22 -6.32
N SER A 66 10.85 0.71 -6.01
CA SER A 66 11.90 0.97 -7.01
C SER A 66 12.33 -0.30 -7.74
N ALA A 67 12.35 -1.44 -7.04
CA ALA A 67 12.65 -2.74 -7.64
C ALA A 67 11.52 -3.25 -8.53
N GLN A 68 10.27 -2.92 -8.20
CA GLN A 68 9.08 -3.45 -8.87
C GLN A 68 8.61 -2.56 -10.04
N ASN A 69 8.88 -1.27 -10.01
CA ASN A 69 8.53 -0.33 -11.08
C ASN A 69 9.31 -0.58 -12.40
N SER A 70 10.31 -1.45 -12.36
CA SER A 70 11.02 -1.90 -13.58
C SER A 70 10.22 -2.92 -14.39
N PHE A 71 9.13 -3.47 -13.84
CA PHE A 71 8.25 -4.40 -14.54
C PHE A 71 7.16 -3.64 -15.31
N PRO A 72 6.81 -4.05 -16.54
CA PRO A 72 5.77 -3.39 -17.32
C PRO A 72 4.43 -3.28 -16.55
N ASN A 73 3.80 -2.12 -16.64
CA ASN A 73 2.48 -1.81 -16.07
C ASN A 73 2.36 -1.99 -14.53
N TYR A 74 3.49 -1.93 -13.80
CA TYR A 74 3.47 -1.99 -12.35
C TYR A 74 2.75 -0.78 -11.73
N GLY A 75 1.83 -1.03 -10.82
CA GLY A 75 1.15 0.00 -10.01
C GLY A 75 0.18 0.91 -10.76
N CYS A 76 -0.08 0.68 -12.06
CA CYS A 76 -1.02 1.48 -12.85
C CYS A 76 -2.34 0.72 -13.02
N LEU A 77 -3.42 1.26 -12.45
CA LEU A 77 -4.78 0.80 -12.74
C LEU A 77 -5.20 1.34 -14.10
N GLU A 78 -5.62 0.45 -15.00
CA GLU A 78 -6.21 0.86 -16.27
C GLU A 78 -7.63 1.41 -16.06
N HIS A 79 -8.13 2.20 -17.03
CA HIS A 79 -9.48 2.76 -17.02
C HIS A 79 -10.55 1.68 -17.29
N ILE A 80 -10.70 0.77 -16.33
CA ILE A 80 -11.58 -0.40 -16.36
C ILE A 80 -12.43 -0.34 -15.11
N TYR A 81 -13.72 0.00 -15.24
CA TYR A 81 -14.57 0.34 -14.10
C TYR A 81 -15.65 -0.70 -13.80
N SER A 82 -15.84 -1.66 -14.70
CA SER A 82 -16.77 -2.78 -14.51
C SER A 82 -16.07 -4.13 -14.61
N TRP A 83 -16.69 -5.16 -14.02
CA TRP A 83 -16.25 -6.54 -14.13
C TRP A 83 -16.28 -7.03 -15.58
N HIS A 84 -17.25 -6.58 -16.36
CA HIS A 84 -17.34 -6.91 -17.78
C HIS A 84 -16.12 -6.41 -18.56
N GLU A 85 -15.76 -5.13 -18.37
CA GLU A 85 -14.55 -4.55 -18.99
C GLU A 85 -13.28 -5.26 -18.52
N PHE A 86 -13.21 -5.65 -17.24
CA PHE A 86 -12.08 -6.40 -16.69
C PHE A 86 -11.93 -7.77 -17.37
N ASN A 87 -13.02 -8.50 -17.57
CA ASN A 87 -12.98 -9.79 -18.27
C ASN A 87 -12.53 -9.61 -19.72
N ALA A 88 -13.06 -8.61 -20.45
CA ALA A 88 -12.63 -8.33 -21.82
C ALA A 88 -11.14 -7.96 -21.89
N TYR A 89 -10.65 -7.17 -20.93
CA TYR A 89 -9.23 -6.85 -20.79
C TYR A 89 -8.37 -8.10 -20.56
N TYR A 90 -8.77 -8.94 -19.59
CA TYR A 90 -8.09 -10.17 -19.24
C TYR A 90 -8.02 -11.13 -20.42
N GLU A 91 -9.15 -11.38 -21.10
CA GLU A 91 -9.23 -12.26 -22.26
C GLU A 91 -8.33 -11.80 -23.39
N ARG A 92 -8.28 -10.48 -23.67
CA ARG A 92 -7.41 -9.91 -24.69
C ARG A 92 -5.93 -10.12 -24.38
N LEU A 93 -5.51 -9.88 -23.14
CA LEU A 93 -4.10 -10.08 -22.75
C LEU A 93 -3.71 -11.56 -22.70
N ASN A 94 -4.61 -12.43 -22.24
CA ASN A 94 -4.40 -13.86 -22.21
C ASN A 94 -4.30 -14.44 -23.62
N ALA A 95 -5.21 -14.05 -24.53
CA ALA A 95 -5.16 -14.48 -25.93
C ALA A 95 -3.87 -14.05 -26.66
N ALA A 96 -3.30 -12.90 -26.27
CA ALA A 96 -2.02 -12.42 -26.78
C ALA A 96 -0.79 -13.06 -26.09
N GLY A 97 -0.97 -13.93 -25.09
CA GLY A 97 0.12 -14.54 -24.32
C GLY A 97 0.89 -13.54 -23.44
N VAL A 98 0.31 -12.37 -23.16
CA VAL A 98 0.95 -11.34 -22.32
C VAL A 98 0.94 -11.76 -20.86
N ILE A 99 -0.19 -12.32 -20.42
CA ILE A 99 -0.44 -12.87 -19.08
C ILE A 99 -0.94 -14.32 -19.19
N GLU A 100 -0.68 -15.14 -18.18
CA GLU A 100 -1.24 -16.49 -18.05
C GLU A 100 -2.38 -16.52 -17.02
N SER A 101 -2.35 -15.60 -16.05
CA SER A 101 -3.35 -15.49 -15.00
C SER A 101 -3.45 -14.08 -14.43
N VAL A 102 -4.45 -13.84 -13.59
CA VAL A 102 -4.60 -12.59 -12.82
C VAL A 102 -3.38 -12.33 -11.91
N LYS A 103 -2.54 -13.34 -11.63
CA LYS A 103 -1.29 -13.15 -10.86
C LYS A 103 -0.25 -12.32 -11.63
N ASP A 104 -0.35 -12.24 -12.95
CA ASP A 104 0.56 -11.50 -13.82
C ASP A 104 0.13 -10.04 -14.03
N ILE A 105 -1.00 -9.62 -13.42
CA ILE A 105 -1.43 -8.22 -13.38
C ILE A 105 -0.79 -7.53 -12.18
N TYR A 106 0.06 -6.53 -12.43
CA TYR A 106 0.90 -5.90 -11.40
C TYR A 106 0.34 -4.60 -10.80
N TRP A 107 -0.99 -4.46 -10.70
CA TRP A 107 -1.63 -3.29 -10.10
C TRP A 107 -1.40 -3.18 -8.58
N ASP A 108 -1.49 -1.96 -8.04
CA ASP A 108 -1.33 -1.68 -6.60
C ASP A 108 -2.45 -2.35 -5.76
N ALA A 109 -3.66 -2.39 -6.30
CA ALA A 109 -4.75 -3.25 -5.88
C ALA A 109 -5.34 -3.97 -7.10
N ARG A 110 -5.74 -5.23 -6.95
CA ARG A 110 -6.32 -6.02 -8.06
C ARG A 110 -7.40 -6.98 -7.57
N PRO A 111 -8.38 -7.31 -8.41
CA PRO A 111 -9.34 -8.36 -8.09
C PRO A 111 -8.66 -9.74 -8.03
N LYS A 112 -9.22 -10.62 -7.21
CA LYS A 112 -8.86 -12.03 -7.04
C LYS A 112 -10.13 -12.88 -7.07
N PRO A 113 -10.65 -13.16 -8.27
CA PRO A 113 -11.93 -13.88 -8.41
C PRO A 113 -11.91 -15.27 -7.80
N GLU A 114 -10.76 -15.97 -7.75
CA GLU A 114 -10.70 -17.30 -7.12
C GLU A 114 -10.94 -17.27 -5.61
N LEU A 115 -10.77 -16.09 -4.99
CA LEU A 115 -10.97 -15.87 -3.56
C LEU A 115 -12.19 -14.97 -3.27
N GLY A 116 -12.79 -14.34 -4.28
CA GLY A 116 -13.82 -13.32 -4.09
C GLY A 116 -13.30 -12.08 -3.34
N THR A 117 -12.08 -11.64 -3.66
CA THR A 117 -11.43 -10.54 -2.92
C THR A 117 -10.81 -9.46 -3.82
N VAL A 118 -10.50 -8.31 -3.23
CA VAL A 118 -9.51 -7.35 -3.74
C VAL A 118 -8.22 -7.51 -2.93
N GLU A 119 -7.10 -7.71 -3.64
CA GLU A 119 -5.76 -7.85 -3.05
C GLU A 119 -5.01 -6.50 -3.15
N ILE A 120 -4.77 -5.86 -2.00
CA ILE A 120 -3.89 -4.69 -1.86
C ILE A 120 -2.44 -5.18 -1.73
N ARG A 121 -1.52 -4.59 -2.51
CA ARG A 121 -0.13 -5.08 -2.68
C ARG A 121 0.95 -4.02 -2.52
N ILE A 122 0.53 -2.82 -2.12
CA ILE A 122 1.39 -1.63 -2.08
C ILE A 122 2.25 -1.55 -0.81
N CYS A 123 1.84 -2.22 0.27
CA CYS A 123 2.50 -2.15 1.57
C CYS A 123 3.84 -2.90 1.60
N ASP A 124 4.83 -2.32 2.28
CA ASP A 124 5.99 -3.08 2.75
C ASP A 124 5.54 -4.07 3.84
N THR A 125 6.37 -5.08 4.14
CA THR A 125 6.15 -5.93 5.32
C THR A 125 6.52 -5.14 6.59
N PRO A 126 5.59 -4.93 7.54
CA PRO A 126 5.91 -4.25 8.80
C PRO A 126 6.89 -5.04 9.66
N LEU A 127 7.62 -4.35 10.53
CA LEU A 127 8.61 -4.97 11.43
C LEU A 127 7.98 -5.67 12.64
N ARG A 128 6.70 -5.43 12.91
CA ARG A 128 5.95 -5.99 14.05
C ARG A 128 4.60 -6.53 13.60
N LEU A 129 4.19 -7.66 14.18
CA LEU A 129 2.88 -8.26 13.90
C LEU A 129 1.72 -7.33 14.26
N THR A 130 1.87 -6.53 15.31
CA THR A 130 0.87 -5.53 15.71
C THR A 130 0.62 -4.50 14.62
N HIS A 131 1.68 -3.94 14.00
CA HIS A 131 1.55 -3.04 12.85
C HIS A 131 0.88 -3.72 11.65
N ALA A 132 1.22 -4.98 11.37
CA ALA A 132 0.59 -5.74 10.30
C ALA A 132 -0.93 -5.89 10.52
N VAL A 133 -1.36 -6.16 11.76
CA VAL A 133 -2.78 -6.26 12.12
C VAL A 133 -3.48 -4.89 12.06
N LEU A 134 -2.82 -3.82 12.52
CA LEU A 134 -3.36 -2.45 12.41
C LEU A 134 -3.62 -2.06 10.95
N LEU A 135 -2.68 -2.37 10.05
CA LEU A 135 -2.84 -2.13 8.61
C LEU A 135 -4.01 -2.91 8.01
N VAL A 136 -4.19 -4.19 8.39
CA VAL A 136 -5.33 -5.00 7.95
C VAL A 136 -6.65 -4.38 8.41
N GLY A 137 -6.75 -4.01 9.69
CA GLY A 137 -7.96 -3.39 10.22
C GLY A 137 -8.26 -2.03 9.61
N TYR A 138 -7.23 -1.22 9.33
CA TYR A 138 -7.36 0.04 8.60
C TYR A 138 -7.93 -0.18 7.20
N CYS A 139 -7.34 -1.09 6.42
CA CYS A 139 -7.80 -1.40 5.07
C CYS A 139 -9.22 -1.95 5.06
N ARG A 140 -9.58 -2.79 6.05
CA ARG A 140 -10.94 -3.31 6.20
C ARG A 140 -11.94 -2.19 6.43
N LEU A 141 -11.71 -1.33 7.44
CA LEU A 141 -12.60 -0.22 7.77
C LEU A 141 -12.71 0.78 6.61
N LEU A 142 -11.60 1.06 5.94
CA LEU A 142 -11.58 1.92 4.77
C LEU A 142 -12.41 1.34 3.62
N ALA A 143 -12.28 0.04 3.35
CA ALA A 143 -13.08 -0.61 2.31
C ALA A 143 -14.57 -0.63 2.64
N ASP A 144 -14.94 -0.99 3.88
CA ASP A 144 -16.34 -0.95 4.35
C ASP A 144 -16.92 0.47 4.17
N PHE A 145 -16.17 1.49 4.57
CA PHE A 145 -16.55 2.90 4.41
C PHE A 145 -16.74 3.31 2.94
N LEU A 146 -15.80 2.93 2.07
CA LEU A 146 -15.86 3.27 0.63
C LEU A 146 -16.99 2.53 -0.09
N LEU A 147 -17.22 1.26 0.24
CA LEU A 147 -18.29 0.44 -0.32
C LEU A 147 -19.66 0.89 0.16
N GLN A 148 -19.79 1.39 1.39
CA GLN A 148 -21.04 1.96 1.89
C GLN A 148 -21.32 3.34 1.27
N ARG A 149 -20.29 4.18 1.08
CA ARG A 149 -20.47 5.52 0.51
C ARG A 149 -20.72 5.53 -1.00
N ARG A 150 -20.13 4.58 -1.75
CA ARG A 150 -20.21 4.54 -3.22
C ARG A 150 -19.95 5.88 -3.90
N SER A 151 -18.92 6.59 -3.44
CA SER A 151 -18.53 7.85 -4.06
C SER A 151 -18.09 7.61 -5.50
N PRO A 152 -18.52 8.45 -6.47
CA PRO A 152 -18.12 8.28 -7.87
C PRO A 152 -16.59 8.28 -8.01
N ILE A 153 -16.08 7.33 -8.80
CA ILE A 153 -14.66 7.30 -9.17
C ILE A 153 -14.43 8.42 -10.19
N ALA A 154 -13.57 9.37 -9.85
CA ALA A 154 -13.12 10.36 -10.81
C ALA A 154 -12.24 9.66 -11.86
N PRO A 155 -12.60 9.67 -13.16
CA PRO A 155 -11.84 8.98 -14.20
C PRO A 155 -10.51 9.66 -14.54
N GLU A 156 -10.26 10.87 -14.02
CA GLU A 156 -9.05 11.67 -14.29
C GLU A 156 -7.88 11.31 -13.36
N TYR A 157 -7.55 10.02 -13.30
CA TYR A 157 -6.27 9.57 -12.74
C TYR A 157 -5.17 9.74 -13.79
N ASP A 158 -4.25 10.68 -13.61
CA ASP A 158 -3.08 10.70 -14.50
C ASP A 158 -1.77 11.16 -13.84
N ALA A 159 -1.67 12.39 -13.34
CA ALA A 159 -0.40 12.88 -12.75
C ALA A 159 -0.36 12.88 -11.21
N PHE A 160 -1.42 13.34 -10.55
CA PHE A 160 -1.42 13.58 -9.11
C PHE A 160 -1.28 12.30 -8.28
N THR A 161 -1.86 11.21 -8.75
CA THR A 161 -1.81 9.92 -8.06
C THR A 161 -0.41 9.35 -8.02
N ASN A 162 0.28 9.35 -9.16
CA ASN A 162 1.66 8.93 -9.22
C ASN A 162 2.57 9.88 -8.43
N TYR A 163 2.32 11.19 -8.53
CA TYR A 163 3.02 12.21 -7.72
C TYR A 163 2.89 11.93 -6.21
N ASN A 164 1.67 11.72 -5.72
CA ASN A 164 1.41 11.45 -4.30
C ASN A 164 2.02 10.12 -3.84
N LYS A 165 1.96 9.07 -4.66
CA LYS A 165 2.64 7.79 -4.37
C LYS A 165 4.14 7.96 -4.26
N ILE A 166 4.78 8.64 -5.22
CA ILE A 166 6.23 8.90 -5.20
C ILE A 166 6.63 9.70 -3.97
N ASN A 167 5.87 10.73 -3.60
CA ASN A 167 6.13 11.50 -2.39
C ASN A 167 6.04 10.62 -1.13
N ALA A 168 5.03 9.76 -1.04
CA ALA A 168 4.89 8.83 0.07
C ALA A 168 6.05 7.82 0.12
N TYR A 169 6.44 7.23 -1.01
CA TYR A 169 7.62 6.35 -1.07
C TYR A 169 8.88 7.07 -0.61
N ARG A 170 9.05 8.34 -1.01
CA ARG A 170 10.25 9.13 -0.70
C ARG A 170 10.32 9.60 0.75
N SER A 171 9.21 10.07 1.30
CA SER A 171 9.19 10.85 2.54
C SER A 171 8.30 10.26 3.65
N GLY A 172 7.59 9.16 3.39
CA GLY A 172 6.70 8.53 4.38
C GLY A 172 5.68 9.53 4.93
N PHE A 173 5.54 9.60 6.25
CA PHE A 173 4.64 10.57 6.91
C PHE A 173 4.93 12.04 6.56
N ALA A 174 6.19 12.39 6.29
CA ALA A 174 6.59 13.76 5.95
C ALA A 174 6.28 14.14 4.48
N ALA A 175 5.64 13.26 3.71
CA ALA A 175 5.27 13.52 2.33
C ALA A 175 4.25 14.65 2.21
N GLU A 176 4.34 15.40 1.11
CA GLU A 176 3.25 16.25 0.65
C GLU A 176 2.21 15.42 -0.11
N TYR A 177 0.95 15.81 0.03
CA TYR A 177 -0.19 15.25 -0.69
C TYR A 177 -0.94 16.36 -1.41
N VAL A 178 -1.31 16.11 -2.67
CA VAL A 178 -2.19 16.96 -3.47
C VAL A 178 -3.54 16.25 -3.61
N ASP A 179 -4.60 16.85 -3.09
CA ASP A 179 -5.96 16.36 -3.31
C ASP A 179 -6.37 16.60 -4.78
N PRO A 180 -6.63 15.56 -5.58
CA PRO A 180 -7.00 15.73 -6.99
C PRO A 180 -8.33 16.46 -7.19
N ALA A 181 -9.26 16.39 -6.23
CA ALA A 181 -10.57 17.01 -6.35
C ALA A 181 -10.54 18.51 -6.05
N THR A 182 -9.70 18.94 -5.10
CA THR A 182 -9.64 20.34 -4.65
C THR A 182 -8.39 21.08 -5.10
N LEU A 183 -7.39 20.37 -5.65
CA LEU A 183 -6.05 20.84 -6.00
C LEU A 183 -5.28 21.48 -4.84
N ARG A 184 -5.72 21.23 -3.60
CA ARG A 184 -5.07 21.74 -2.39
C ARG A 184 -3.95 20.83 -1.96
N ARG A 185 -2.86 21.44 -1.49
CA ARG A 185 -1.75 20.75 -0.85
C ARG A 185 -1.99 20.60 0.64
N SER A 186 -1.60 19.46 1.18
CA SER A 186 -1.54 19.18 2.62
C SER A 186 -0.36 18.25 2.92
N SER A 187 -0.05 18.05 4.19
CA SER A 187 0.83 16.94 4.56
C SER A 187 0.07 15.63 4.47
N LEU A 188 0.78 14.55 4.11
CA LEU A 188 0.19 13.22 4.08
C LEU A 188 -0.27 12.79 5.48
N THR A 189 0.43 13.19 6.55
CA THR A 189 -0.05 13.06 7.93
C THR A 189 -1.43 13.69 8.13
N ALA A 190 -1.64 14.93 7.67
CA ALA A 190 -2.96 15.57 7.79
C ALA A 190 -4.04 14.82 7.00
N HIS A 191 -3.70 14.32 5.82
CA HIS A 191 -4.60 13.50 5.00
C HIS A 191 -4.98 12.17 5.70
N ILE A 192 -4.01 11.50 6.36
CA ILE A 192 -4.25 10.29 7.15
C ILE A 192 -5.15 10.61 8.35
N LEU A 193 -4.84 11.65 9.12
CA LEU A 193 -5.62 12.05 10.30
C LEU A 193 -7.07 12.39 9.94
N HIS A 194 -7.29 13.09 8.82
CA HIS A 194 -8.64 13.37 8.32
C HIS A 194 -9.40 12.08 7.95
N THR A 195 -8.71 11.10 7.36
CA THR A 195 -9.32 9.80 7.06
C THR A 195 -9.66 9.04 8.34
N LEU A 196 -8.77 9.03 9.34
CA LEU A 196 -9.02 8.40 10.64
C LEU A 196 -10.21 9.03 11.37
N GLU A 197 -10.40 10.35 11.29
CA GLU A 197 -11.56 11.04 11.83
C GLU A 197 -12.86 10.58 11.15
N ALA A 198 -12.88 10.52 9.82
CA ALA A 198 -14.02 10.02 9.07
C ALA A 198 -14.35 8.56 9.39
N LEU A 199 -13.33 7.69 9.49
CA LEU A 199 -13.50 6.29 9.88
C LEU A 199 -13.93 6.13 11.34
N SER A 200 -13.52 7.04 12.23
CA SER A 200 -13.93 7.00 13.64
C SER A 200 -15.42 7.29 13.80
N GLY A 201 -15.97 8.21 12.99
CA GLY A 201 -17.41 8.45 12.92
C GLY A 201 -18.20 7.30 12.26
N PHE A 202 -17.53 6.47 11.47
CA PHE A 202 -18.10 5.28 10.81
C PHE A 202 -18.04 4.03 11.69
N ALA A 203 -16.99 3.90 12.51
CA ALA A 203 -16.72 2.71 13.30
C ALA A 203 -17.77 2.52 14.41
N GLU A 204 -18.53 1.42 14.33
CA GLU A 204 -19.54 1.09 15.35
C GLU A 204 -18.95 0.32 16.53
N ARG A 205 -17.98 -0.56 16.26
CA ARG A 205 -17.38 -1.48 17.24
C ARG A 205 -16.33 -0.77 18.10
N ARG A 206 -16.25 -1.15 19.38
CA ARG A 206 -15.24 -0.62 20.31
C ARG A 206 -13.82 -0.95 19.85
N GLU A 207 -13.61 -2.15 19.33
CA GLU A 207 -12.30 -2.62 18.84
C GLU A 207 -11.83 -1.80 17.64
N ASP A 208 -12.75 -1.46 16.73
CA ASP A 208 -12.44 -0.63 15.56
C ASP A 208 -12.00 0.78 15.97
N ARG A 209 -12.69 1.38 16.95
CA ARG A 209 -12.28 2.67 17.52
C ARG A 209 -10.91 2.61 18.21
N ALA A 210 -10.63 1.54 18.95
CA ALA A 210 -9.32 1.35 19.59
C ALA A 210 -8.20 1.17 18.55
N LEU A 211 -8.47 0.44 17.46
CA LEU A 211 -7.54 0.27 16.33
C LEU A 211 -7.24 1.62 15.66
N LEU A 212 -8.26 2.41 15.35
CA LEU A 212 -8.09 3.74 14.74
C LEU A 212 -7.29 4.68 15.65
N GLN A 213 -7.56 4.65 16.97
CA GLN A 213 -6.80 5.43 17.95
C GLN A 213 -5.33 5.01 18.02
N ALA A 214 -5.04 3.70 17.94
CA ALA A 214 -3.66 3.21 17.92
C ALA A 214 -2.90 3.70 16.68
N ILE A 215 -3.56 3.69 15.51
CA ILE A 215 -2.99 4.24 14.27
C ILE A 215 -2.80 5.75 14.38
N GLU A 216 -3.77 6.48 14.94
CA GLU A 216 -3.66 7.92 15.16
C GLU A 216 -2.45 8.27 16.04
N CYS A 217 -2.27 7.57 17.15
CA CYS A 217 -1.10 7.72 18.01
C CYS A 217 0.21 7.49 17.24
N HIS A 218 0.29 6.42 16.44
CA HIS A 218 1.47 6.13 15.61
C HIS A 218 1.75 7.23 14.58
N VAL A 219 0.72 7.69 13.87
CA VAL A 219 0.82 8.77 12.87
C VAL A 219 1.27 10.09 13.51
N ARG A 220 0.77 10.41 14.71
CA ARG A 220 1.16 11.63 15.46
C ARG A 220 2.58 11.56 16.00
N GLN A 221 3.09 10.39 16.33
CA GLN A 221 4.52 10.22 16.65
C GLN A 221 5.40 10.52 15.45
N GLY A 222 4.94 10.23 14.23
CA GLY A 222 5.62 10.56 12.98
C GLY A 222 6.89 9.75 12.70
N ILE A 223 7.15 8.70 13.49
CA ILE A 223 8.31 7.82 13.35
C ILE A 223 7.85 6.52 12.68
N SER A 224 8.20 6.37 11.40
CA SER A 224 7.99 5.10 10.68
C SER A 224 9.04 4.06 11.05
N ASP A 225 8.79 2.80 10.71
CA ASP A 225 9.76 1.70 10.82
C ASP A 225 11.07 2.04 10.07
N SER A 226 10.96 2.73 8.94
CA SER A 226 12.12 3.20 8.16
C SER A 226 12.95 4.26 8.88
N GLU A 227 12.28 5.19 9.56
CA GLU A 227 12.98 6.20 10.36
C GLU A 227 13.64 5.56 11.59
N HIS A 228 12.98 4.57 12.21
CA HIS A 228 13.57 3.81 13.31
C HIS A 228 14.84 3.06 12.88
N ILE A 229 14.84 2.42 11.70
CA ILE A 229 16.03 1.80 11.10
C ILE A 229 17.15 2.83 10.93
N ARG A 230 16.86 4.01 10.34
CA ARG A 230 17.85 5.06 10.14
C ARG A 230 18.43 5.57 11.45
N GLN A 231 17.60 5.78 12.46
CA GLN A 231 18.04 6.21 13.79
C GLN A 231 19.02 5.22 14.41
N MET A 232 18.76 3.91 14.33
CA MET A 232 19.69 2.90 14.82
C MET A 232 21.04 2.96 14.10
N LEU A 233 21.04 3.08 12.76
CA LEU A 233 22.26 3.18 11.96
C LEU A 233 23.04 4.47 12.27
N HIS A 234 22.35 5.61 12.37
CA HIS A 234 22.95 6.90 12.71
C HIS A 234 23.57 6.89 14.11
N ASN A 235 23.00 6.14 15.05
CA ASN A 235 23.55 5.92 16.39
C ASN A 235 24.74 4.94 16.40
N GLY A 236 25.26 4.54 15.24
CA GLY A 236 26.48 3.75 15.09
C GLY A 236 26.27 2.24 15.14
N LEU A 237 25.03 1.75 15.12
CA LEU A 237 24.79 0.31 15.06
C LEU A 237 25.13 -0.23 13.66
N PRO A 238 25.96 -1.29 13.54
CA PRO A 238 26.17 -1.97 12.28
C PRO A 238 24.87 -2.57 11.73
N GLN A 239 24.70 -2.57 10.41
CA GLN A 239 23.49 -3.09 9.75
C GLN A 239 23.12 -4.52 10.19
N ALA A 240 24.10 -5.40 10.37
CA ALA A 240 23.85 -6.76 10.86
C ALA A 240 23.22 -6.80 12.26
N GLN A 241 23.59 -5.86 13.14
CA GLN A 241 22.99 -5.76 14.47
C GLN A 241 21.59 -5.14 14.42
N VAL A 242 21.35 -4.18 13.52
CA VAL A 242 20.01 -3.67 13.25
C VAL A 242 19.10 -4.81 12.82
N ILE A 243 19.49 -5.60 11.83
CA ILE A 243 18.72 -6.76 11.36
C ILE A 243 18.43 -7.73 12.52
N LYS A 244 19.44 -8.06 13.34
CA LYS A 244 19.25 -8.94 14.49
C LYS A 244 18.20 -8.39 15.46
N ARG A 245 18.24 -7.10 15.80
CA ARG A 245 17.23 -6.46 16.65
C ARG A 245 15.83 -6.52 16.06
N LEU A 246 15.70 -6.27 14.76
CA LEU A 246 14.42 -6.37 14.07
C LEU A 246 13.85 -7.79 14.11
N CYS A 247 14.70 -8.82 13.96
CA CYS A 247 14.28 -10.20 14.15
C CYS A 247 13.82 -10.48 15.59
N ASP A 248 14.57 -10.00 16.57
CA ASP A 248 14.22 -10.16 17.99
C ASP A 248 12.88 -9.47 18.32
N GLU A 249 12.62 -8.28 17.79
CA GLU A 249 11.35 -7.55 17.94
C GLU A 249 10.17 -8.27 17.28
N LEU A 250 10.35 -8.81 16.07
CA LEU A 250 9.30 -9.55 15.37
C LEU A 250 8.89 -10.83 16.13
N LEU A 251 9.83 -11.46 16.83
CA LEU A 251 9.63 -12.69 17.59
C LEU A 251 9.08 -12.47 18.99
N GLN A 252 8.99 -11.22 19.46
CA GLN A 252 8.37 -10.92 20.76
C GLN A 252 6.84 -11.07 20.67
N PRO A 253 6.20 -11.73 21.64
CA PRO A 253 4.75 -11.80 21.70
C PRO A 253 4.17 -10.39 21.84
N ALA A 254 3.08 -10.11 21.13
CA ALA A 254 2.34 -8.86 21.28
C ALA A 254 1.88 -8.73 22.74
N SER A 255 2.46 -7.78 23.47
CA SER A 255 2.08 -7.42 24.84
C SER A 255 0.77 -6.66 24.90
#